data_AF-A0A532TNJ8-F1
#
_entry.id   AF-A0A532TNJ8-F1
#
_cell.length_a   1.000
_cell.length_b   1.000
_cell.length_c   1.000
_cell.angle_alpha   90.00
_cell.angle_beta   90.00
_cell.angle_gamma   90.00
#
_symmetry.space_group_name_H-M   'P 1'
#
loop_
_entity.id
_entity.type
_entity.pdbx_description
1 polymer ?
#
loop_
_entity_poly.entity_id
_entity_poly.type
_entity_poly.pdbx_seq_one_letter_code
_entity_poly.pdbx_strand_id
1 'polypeptide(L)'
;MGIWFVTLICKKPIFEKFKACELTVLIIYGQLSELIVELTSTFSNAWEYIEYWWNPTLFLFNGHNITLMPQLIWLAAPIVFYFIALRLKF
;
A
#
# COMPACT_ATOMS: atom_id res chain seq x y z
N MET A 1 -4.03 -1.24 11.28
CA MET A 1 -5.09 -2.01 10.60
C MET A 1 -4.54 -3.14 9.73
N GLY A 2 -3.56 -2.93 8.85
CA GLY A 2 -2.98 -4.02 8.03
C GLY A 2 -2.50 -5.25 8.84
N ILE A 3 -1.77 -5.04 9.94
CA ILE A 3 -1.33 -6.12 10.86
C ILE A 3 -2.52 -6.89 11.44
N TRP A 4 -3.64 -6.21 11.73
CA TRP A 4 -4.84 -6.87 12.25
C TRP A 4 -5.45 -7.82 11.21
N PHE A 5 -5.51 -7.43 9.93
CA PHE A 5 -5.91 -8.35 8.86
C PHE A 5 -4.96 -9.55 8.72
N VAL A 6 -3.65 -9.34 8.88
CA VAL A 6 -2.68 -10.45 8.93
C VAL A 6 -3.02 -11.42 10.06
N THR A 7 -3.35 -10.92 11.25
CA THR A 7 -3.70 -11.76 12.42
C THR A 7 -5.01 -12.54 12.26
N LEU A 8 -5.94 -12.02 11.47
CA LEU A 8 -7.21 -12.68 11.17
C LEU A 8 -7.09 -13.74 10.08
N ILE A 9 -6.31 -13.46 9.03
CA ILE A 9 -6.28 -14.27 7.80
C ILE A 9 -5.14 -15.29 7.82
N CYS A 10 -3.95 -14.91 8.31
CA CYS A 10 -2.77 -15.76 8.21
C CYS A 10 -2.58 -16.63 9.47
N LYS A 11 -2.05 -17.83 9.26
CA LYS A 11 -1.80 -18.79 10.35
C LYS A 11 -0.66 -18.31 11.25
N LYS A 12 -0.84 -18.45 12.57
CA LYS A 12 0.22 -18.26 13.57
C LYS A 12 1.35 -19.30 13.40
N PRO A 13 2.60 -19.03 13.82
CA PRO A 13 3.10 -17.80 14.47
C PRO A 13 3.44 -16.70 13.47
N ILE A 14 2.99 -15.47 13.71
CA ILE A 14 3.06 -14.36 12.72
C ILE A 14 4.43 -13.69 12.82
N PHE A 15 5.01 -13.24 11.69
CA PHE A 15 6.29 -12.50 11.64
C PHE A 15 7.53 -13.24 12.20
N GLU A 16 7.44 -14.54 12.46
CA GLU A 16 8.62 -15.35 12.85
C GLU A 16 9.43 -15.86 11.64
N LYS A 17 8.74 -16.17 10.55
CA LYS A 17 9.32 -16.69 9.30
C LYS A 17 8.63 -16.05 8.12
N PHE A 18 9.34 -15.95 7.00
CA PHE A 18 8.76 -15.46 5.76
C PHE A 18 7.54 -16.31 5.37
N LYS A 19 6.41 -15.64 5.22
CA LYS A 19 5.16 -16.18 4.70
C LYS A 19 4.59 -15.23 3.66
N ALA A 20 4.41 -15.76 2.45
CA ALA A 20 3.77 -15.03 1.37
C ALA A 20 2.37 -14.51 1.75
N CYS A 21 1.61 -15.25 2.58
CA CYS A 21 0.30 -14.78 3.08
C CYS A 21 0.39 -13.43 3.79
N GLU A 22 1.32 -13.28 4.73
CA GLU A 22 1.43 -12.08 5.57
C GLU A 22 1.82 -10.88 4.71
N LEU A 23 2.78 -11.07 3.80
CA LEU A 23 3.22 -10.04 2.87
C LEU A 23 2.11 -9.65 1.88
N THR A 24 1.42 -10.62 1.28
CA THR A 24 0.32 -10.36 0.34
C THR A 24 -0.82 -9.60 1.01
N VAL A 25 -1.20 -9.95 2.23
CA VAL A 25 -2.25 -9.22 2.97
C VAL A 25 -1.83 -7.78 3.23
N LEU A 26 -0.56 -7.54 3.63
CA LEU A 26 -0.06 -6.18 3.84
C LEU A 26 -0.01 -5.37 2.54
N ILE A 27 0.42 -5.97 1.43
CA ILE A 27 0.46 -5.31 0.12
C ILE A 27 -0.96 -4.97 -0.34
N ILE A 28 -1.90 -5.93 -0.33
CA ILE A 28 -3.28 -5.68 -0.74
C ILE A 28 -3.91 -4.58 0.10
N TYR A 29 -3.73 -4.64 1.42
CA TYR A 29 -4.25 -3.61 2.30
C TYR A 29 -3.62 -2.24 2.02
N GLY A 30 -2.30 -2.19 1.78
CA GLY A 30 -1.58 -0.97 1.43
C GLY A 30 -2.10 -0.34 0.14
N GLN A 31 -2.18 -1.12 -0.95
CA GLN A 31 -2.64 -0.64 -2.25
C GLN A 31 -4.10 -0.17 -2.22
N LEU A 32 -4.99 -0.90 -1.54
CA LEU A 32 -6.38 -0.47 -1.39
C LEU A 32 -6.50 0.82 -0.57
N SER A 33 -5.73 0.92 0.52
CA SER A 33 -5.76 2.11 1.38
C SER A 33 -5.22 3.34 0.66
N GLU A 34 -4.13 3.18 -0.07
CA GLU A 34 -3.56 4.23 -0.92
C GLU A 34 -4.61 4.73 -1.92
N LEU A 35 -5.23 3.80 -2.63
CA LEU A 35 -6.13 4.15 -3.72
C LEU A 35 -7.36 4.87 -3.17
N ILE A 36 -7.89 4.41 -2.04
CA ILE A 36 -8.97 5.10 -1.33
C ILE A 36 -8.55 6.53 -0.94
N VAL A 37 -7.34 6.72 -0.43
CA VAL A 37 -6.83 8.04 -0.05
C VAL A 37 -6.70 8.95 -1.27
N GLU A 38 -6.14 8.47 -2.38
CA GLU A 38 -5.98 9.26 -3.60
C GLU A 38 -7.35 9.61 -4.21
N LEU A 39 -8.28 8.65 -4.29
CA LEU A 39 -9.64 8.90 -4.79
C LEU A 39 -10.45 9.86 -3.90
N THR A 40 -10.33 9.75 -2.58
CA THR A 40 -11.04 10.65 -1.65
C THR A 40 -10.44 12.06 -1.63
N SER A 41 -9.12 12.17 -1.77
CA SER A 41 -8.42 13.46 -1.86
C SER A 41 -8.76 14.21 -3.15
N THR A 42 -8.79 13.52 -4.29
CA THR A 42 -9.17 14.10 -5.58
C THR A 42 -10.66 14.43 -5.63
N PHE A 43 -11.53 13.59 -5.07
CA PHE A 43 -12.97 13.88 -4.97
C PHE A 43 -13.27 15.15 -4.14
N SER A 44 -12.48 15.42 -3.11
CA SER A 44 -12.62 16.61 -2.26
C SER A 44 -11.81 17.82 -2.75
N ASN A 45 -11.08 17.69 -3.88
CA ASN A 45 -10.08 18.66 -4.35
C ASN A 45 -9.06 19.06 -3.27
N ALA A 46 -8.75 18.14 -2.34
CA ALA A 46 -7.82 18.43 -1.26
C ALA A 46 -6.37 18.52 -1.78
N TRP A 47 -5.98 17.56 -2.62
CA TRP A 47 -4.70 17.54 -3.32
C TRP A 47 -4.76 16.58 -4.51
N GLU A 48 -3.83 16.75 -5.44
CA GLU A 48 -3.58 15.84 -6.56
C GLU A 48 -2.07 15.74 -6.83
N TYR A 49 -1.63 14.63 -7.41
CA TYR A 49 -0.25 14.51 -7.87
C TYR A 49 -0.12 15.00 -9.30
N ILE A 50 0.98 15.72 -9.56
CA ILE A 50 1.33 16.20 -10.89
C ILE A 50 1.99 15.06 -11.68
N GLU A 51 1.62 14.95 -12.94
CA GLU A 51 2.24 14.00 -13.86
C GLU A 51 3.67 14.42 -14.19
N TYR A 52 4.58 13.45 -14.14
CA TYR A 52 5.95 13.62 -14.59
C TYR A 52 6.38 12.38 -15.36
N TRP A 53 7.48 12.45 -16.12
CA TRP A 53 7.99 11.29 -16.86
C TRP A 53 8.34 10.10 -15.94
N TRP A 54 8.71 10.38 -14.68
CA TRP A 54 8.98 9.38 -13.64
C TRP A 54 7.75 9.05 -12.79
N ASN A 55 6.67 9.82 -12.91
CA ASN A 55 5.38 9.62 -12.24
C ASN A 55 4.24 9.70 -13.27
N PRO A 56 4.16 8.74 -14.21
CA PRO A 56 3.13 8.76 -15.22
C PRO A 56 1.75 8.58 -14.60
N THR A 57 0.75 9.17 -15.26
CA THR A 57 -0.66 8.93 -14.97
C THR A 57 -1.00 7.48 -15.29
N LEU A 58 -1.54 6.76 -14.30
CA LEU A 58 -2.04 5.40 -14.45
C LEU A 58 -3.42 5.41 -15.12
N PHE A 59 -4.32 6.25 -14.59
CA PHE A 59 -5.65 6.48 -15.13
C PHE A 59 -6.21 7.82 -14.64
N LEU A 60 -7.28 8.27 -15.29
CA LEU A 60 -8.00 9.48 -14.91
C LEU A 60 -9.17 9.14 -14.01
N PHE A 61 -9.37 9.91 -12.95
CA PHE A 61 -10.53 9.82 -12.08
C PHE A 61 -11.11 11.22 -11.84
N ASN A 62 -12.37 11.43 -12.25
CA ASN A 62 -13.05 12.72 -12.13
C ASN A 62 -12.28 13.91 -12.74
N GLY A 63 -11.52 13.68 -13.82
CA GLY A 63 -10.67 14.70 -14.46
C GLY A 63 -9.31 14.92 -13.79
N HIS A 64 -9.01 14.21 -12.71
CA HIS A 64 -7.73 14.24 -12.02
C HIS A 64 -6.85 13.04 -12.39
N ASN A 65 -5.54 13.26 -12.40
CA ASN A 65 -4.56 12.22 -12.68
C ASN A 65 -4.30 11.38 -11.43
N ILE A 66 -4.54 10.08 -11.52
CA ILE A 66 -4.10 9.10 -10.53
C ILE A 66 -2.74 8.59 -10.99
N THR A 67 -1.71 8.72 -10.15
CA THR A 67 -0.32 8.60 -10.61
C THR A 67 0.40 7.37 -10.05
N LEU A 68 1.51 6.97 -10.68
CA LEU A 68 2.22 5.74 -10.37
C LEU A 68 3.02 5.79 -9.05
N MET A 69 3.64 6.93 -8.75
CA MET A 69 4.60 7.07 -7.65
C MET A 69 3.97 6.80 -6.28
N PRO A 70 2.78 7.32 -5.96
CA PRO A 70 2.09 7.02 -4.71
C PRO A 70 1.85 5.51 -4.54
N GLN A 71 1.38 4.82 -5.58
CA GLN A 71 1.19 3.36 -5.58
C GLN A 71 2.49 2.61 -5.28
N LEU A 72 3.60 3.03 -5.90
CA LEU A 72 4.92 2.43 -5.68
C LEU A 72 5.42 2.63 -4.25
N ILE A 73 5.20 3.81 -3.67
CA ILE A 73 5.56 4.08 -2.27
C ILE A 73 4.78 3.16 -1.33
N TRP A 74 3.47 3.04 -1.54
CA TRP A 74 2.60 2.19 -0.72
C TRP A 74 2.74 0.70 -1.02
N LEU A 75 3.42 0.33 -2.12
CA LEU A 75 3.87 -1.03 -2.38
C LEU A 75 5.18 -1.32 -1.63
N ALA A 76 6.15 -0.41 -1.71
CA ALA A 76 7.48 -0.58 -1.12
C ALA A 76 7.44 -0.54 0.42
N ALA A 77 6.66 0.35 1.01
CA ALA A 77 6.56 0.51 2.46
C ALA A 77 6.17 -0.78 3.22
N PRO A 78 5.09 -1.51 2.88
CA PRO A 78 4.75 -2.76 3.55
C PRO A 78 5.79 -3.87 3.32
N ILE A 79 6.46 -3.90 2.16
CA ILE A 79 7.54 -4.85 1.89
C ILE A 79 8.71 -4.60 2.83
N VAL A 80 9.18 -3.35 2.92
CA VAL A 80 10.28 -2.96 3.82
C VAL A 80 9.90 -3.24 5.28
N PHE A 81 8.69 -2.84 5.69
CA PHE A 81 8.18 -3.14 7.02
C PHE A 81 8.19 -4.64 7.32
N TYR A 82 7.73 -5.48 6.39
CA TYR A 82 7.67 -6.93 6.57
C TYR A 82 9.04 -7.53 6.85
N PHE A 83 10.05 -7.17 6.05
CA PHE A 83 11.41 -7.67 6.24
C PHE A 83 12.05 -7.16 7.53
N ILE A 84 11.76 -5.92 7.95
CA ILE A 84 12.21 -5.39 9.23
C ILE A 84 11.55 -6.16 10.39
N ALA A 85 10.24 -6.42 10.31
CA ALA A 85 9.51 -7.17 11.33
C ALA A 85 10.06 -8.59 11.50
N LEU A 86 10.37 -9.29 10.39
CA LEU A 86 11.02 -10.59 10.41
C LEU A 86 12.41 -10.54 11.08
N ARG A 87 13.19 -9.48 10.83
CA ARG A 87 14.53 -9.31 11.41
C ARG A 87 14.47 -9.03 12.91
N LEU A 88 13.47 -8.26 13.34
CA LEU A 88 13.29 -7.90 14.75
C LEU A 88 12.56 -9.00 15.56
N LYS A 89 12.02 -10.04 14.89
CA LYS A 89 11.21 -11.11 15.50
C LYS A 89 10.06 -10.55 16.33
N PHE A 90 9.29 -9.67 15.69
CA PHE A 90 8.13 -8.99 16.28
C PHE A 90 7.03 -9.95 16.71
#